data_AF-A0A9E6APZ5-F1
#
_entry.id   AF-A0A9E6APZ5-F1
#
_cell.length_a   1.000
_cell.length_b   1.000
_cell.length_c   1.000
_cell.angle_alpha   90.00
_cell.angle_beta   90.00
_cell.angle_gamma   90.00
#
_symmetry.space_group_name_H-M   'P 1'
#
loop_
_entity.id
_entity.type
_entity.pdbx_description
1 polymer ?
#
loop_
_entity_poly.entity_id
_entity_poly.type
_entity_poly.pdbx_seq_one_letter_code
_entity_poly.pdbx_strand_id
1 'polypeptide(L)'
;MSAPFVSEDDTLVNADAECVVLVAGDAPALAACRSAAIKVASAPVEECEMKDVATHCAKFHPFAIVLDNSIYEFDPAEFDSLARDVGAQLVRIPTGELSGFELELMLIAALNEAHRHRYPSAHQSKKR
;
A
#
# COMPACT_ATOMS: atom_id res chain seq x y z
N MET A 1 17.34 -2.09 41.94
CA MET A 1 17.43 -2.67 40.57
C MET A 1 16.36 -3.74 40.42
N SER A 2 15.31 -3.46 39.65
CA SER A 2 14.58 -4.45 38.85
C SER A 2 13.60 -3.69 37.95
N ALA A 3 13.61 -4.08 36.67
CA ALA A 3 13.10 -3.33 35.52
C ALA A 3 11.56 -3.15 35.54
N PRO A 4 11.03 -2.12 34.85
CA PRO A 4 9.62 -2.08 34.54
C PRO A 4 9.27 -3.13 33.48
N PHE A 5 8.12 -3.75 33.74
CA PHE A 5 7.36 -4.65 32.91
C PHE A 5 7.21 -4.11 31.47
N VAL A 6 7.50 -4.97 30.49
CA VAL A 6 7.35 -4.70 29.06
C VAL A 6 5.86 -4.53 28.75
N SER A 7 5.47 -3.40 28.17
CA SER A 7 4.16 -3.27 27.54
C SER A 7 4.19 -4.09 26.25
N GLU A 8 3.61 -5.28 26.30
CA GLU A 8 3.09 -5.97 25.13
C GLU A 8 1.92 -5.14 24.59
N ASP A 9 2.25 -4.20 23.70
CA ASP A 9 1.27 -3.53 22.86
C ASP A 9 0.73 -4.57 21.88
N ASP A 10 -0.29 -5.29 22.36
CA ASP A 10 -1.14 -6.19 21.60
C ASP A 10 -1.85 -5.34 20.53
N THR A 11 -1.13 -5.11 19.44
CA THR A 11 -1.66 -4.56 18.21
C THR A 11 -2.58 -5.63 17.64
N LEU A 12 -3.81 -5.67 18.17
CA LEU A 12 -4.94 -6.27 17.49
C LEU A 12 -4.91 -5.72 16.07
N VAL A 13 -4.45 -6.55 15.14
CA VAL A 13 -4.38 -6.23 13.72
C VAL A 13 -5.80 -5.91 13.33
N ASN A 14 -6.09 -4.63 13.23
CA ASN A 14 -7.42 -4.17 12.92
C ASN A 14 -7.70 -4.63 11.50
N ALA A 15 -8.56 -5.65 11.34
CA ALA A 15 -8.87 -6.25 10.05
C ALA A 15 -9.51 -5.24 9.07
N ASP A 16 -9.91 -4.07 9.57
CA ASP A 16 -10.43 -2.92 8.81
C ASP A 16 -9.40 -1.80 8.59
N ALA A 17 -8.13 -1.97 8.98
CA ALA A 17 -7.11 -0.96 8.76
C ALA A 17 -6.74 -0.88 7.28
N GLU A 18 -7.06 0.26 6.66
CA GLU A 18 -6.63 0.59 5.29
C GLU A 18 -5.11 0.51 5.20
N CYS A 19 -4.58 -0.33 4.31
CA CYS A 19 -3.14 -0.47 4.13
C CYS A 19 -2.72 -0.45 2.66
N VAL A 20 -1.42 -0.26 2.45
CA VAL A 20 -0.74 -0.41 1.15
C VAL A 20 0.20 -1.60 1.24
N VAL A 21 0.28 -2.42 0.21
CA VAL A 21 1.33 -3.44 0.08
C VAL A 21 2.40 -2.92 -0.87
N LEU A 22 3.66 -2.97 -0.46
CA LEU A 22 4.83 -2.70 -1.32
C LEU A 22 5.55 -4.03 -1.61
N VAL A 23 5.75 -4.32 -2.90
CA VAL A 23 6.40 -5.56 -3.35
C VAL A 23 7.84 -5.27 -3.76
N ALA A 24 8.77 -5.89 -3.04
CA ALA A 24 10.21 -5.87 -3.30
C ALA A 24 10.81 -4.47 -3.58
N GLY A 25 10.30 -3.44 -2.90
CA GLY A 25 10.80 -2.08 -3.03
C GLY A 25 12.16 -1.90 -2.35
N ASP A 26 13.01 -1.06 -2.93
CA ASP A 26 14.25 -0.65 -2.28
C ASP A 26 13.99 0.36 -1.15
N ALA A 27 15.04 0.72 -0.38
CA ALA A 27 14.88 1.63 0.75
C ALA A 27 14.30 3.02 0.36
N PRO A 28 14.70 3.64 -0.76
CA PRO A 28 14.03 4.83 -1.29
C PRO A 28 12.53 4.62 -1.58
N ALA A 29 12.15 3.53 -2.25
CA ALA A 29 10.76 3.24 -2.57
C ALA A 29 9.92 3.01 -1.30
N LEU A 30 10.47 2.28 -0.33
CA LEU A 30 9.81 2.07 0.97
C LEU A 30 9.58 3.39 1.71
N ALA A 31 10.59 4.27 1.77
CA ALA A 31 10.49 5.56 2.44
C ALA A 31 9.44 6.47 1.77
N ALA A 32 9.47 6.55 0.44
CA ALA A 32 8.51 7.33 -0.34
C ALA A 32 7.07 6.78 -0.20
N CYS A 33 6.91 5.45 -0.26
CA CYS A 33 5.63 4.79 -0.11
C CYS A 33 5.02 5.01 1.28
N ARG A 34 5.82 4.87 2.35
CA ARG A 34 5.38 5.17 3.72
C ARG A 34 4.95 6.61 3.88
N SER A 35 5.75 7.55 3.41
CA SER A 35 5.41 8.98 3.50
C SER A 35 4.11 9.29 2.73
N ALA A 36 3.96 8.75 1.53
CA ALA A 36 2.76 8.92 0.72
C ALA A 36 1.52 8.29 1.38
N ALA A 37 1.61 7.05 1.87
CA ALA A 37 0.51 6.34 2.52
C ALA A 37 0.00 7.07 3.78
N ILE A 38 0.93 7.60 4.59
CA ILE A 38 0.58 8.42 5.77
C ILE A 38 -0.16 9.68 5.35
N LYS A 39 0.33 10.40 4.33
CA LYS A 39 -0.28 11.65 3.85
C LYS A 39 -1.66 11.45 3.22
N VAL A 40 -1.90 10.29 2.60
CA VAL A 40 -3.16 9.99 1.90
C VAL A 40 -4.23 9.49 2.88
N ALA A 41 -3.89 8.49 3.70
CA ALA A 41 -4.88 7.74 4.47
C ALA A 41 -4.46 7.44 5.91
N SER A 42 -3.32 7.95 6.39
CA SER A 42 -2.69 7.48 7.64
C SER A 42 -2.50 5.96 7.68
N ALA A 43 -2.29 5.36 6.51
CA ALA A 43 -2.23 3.91 6.31
C ALA A 43 -0.81 3.36 6.50
N PRO A 44 -0.65 2.19 7.14
CA PRO A 44 0.62 1.47 7.14
C PRO A 44 0.99 0.94 5.75
N VAL A 45 2.29 0.69 5.57
CA VAL A 45 2.83 0.01 4.38
C VAL A 45 3.38 -1.35 4.81
N GLU A 46 2.77 -2.40 4.28
CA GLU A 46 3.20 -3.78 4.42
C GLU A 46 4.17 -4.13 3.29
N GLU A 47 5.43 -4.36 3.64
CA GLU A 47 6.47 -4.75 2.68
C GLU A 47 6.49 -6.28 2.56
N CYS A 48 6.61 -6.78 1.33
CA CYS A 48 6.73 -8.21 1.07
C CYS A 48 7.63 -8.52 -0.13
N GLU A 49 8.12 -9.75 -0.19
CA GLU A 49 8.76 -10.28 -1.39
C GLU A 49 7.71 -10.69 -2.43
N MET A 50 8.11 -10.73 -3.70
CA MET A 50 7.23 -11.11 -4.81
C MET A 50 6.52 -12.47 -4.59
N LYS A 51 7.22 -13.46 -4.02
CA LYS A 51 6.67 -14.79 -3.77
C LYS A 51 5.54 -14.81 -2.72
N ASP A 52 5.50 -13.80 -1.86
CA ASP A 52 4.58 -13.72 -0.72
C ASP A 52 3.42 -12.73 -0.98
N VAL A 53 3.41 -12.05 -2.13
CA VAL A 53 2.47 -10.97 -2.46
C VAL A 53 1.01 -11.41 -2.34
N ALA A 54 0.66 -12.58 -2.87
CA ALA A 54 -0.71 -13.08 -2.84
C ALA A 54 -1.18 -13.33 -1.39
N THR A 55 -0.31 -13.92 -0.56
CA THR A 55 -0.59 -14.18 0.85
C THR A 55 -0.77 -12.88 1.64
N HIS A 56 0.10 -11.88 1.40
CA HIS A 56 -0.02 -10.57 2.04
C HIS A 56 -1.30 -9.85 1.61
N CYS A 57 -1.60 -9.81 0.31
CA CYS A 57 -2.80 -9.15 -0.20
C CYS A 57 -4.09 -9.81 0.32
N ALA A 58 -4.12 -11.15 0.41
CA ALA A 58 -5.25 -11.88 0.97
C ALA A 58 -5.41 -11.65 2.47
N LYS A 59 -4.30 -11.46 3.22
CA LYS A 59 -4.33 -11.21 4.66
C LYS A 59 -4.78 -9.80 5.00
N PHE A 60 -4.27 -8.80 4.27
CA PHE A 60 -4.41 -7.40 4.64
C PHE A 60 -5.44 -6.62 3.80
N HIS A 61 -5.91 -7.19 2.69
CA HIS A 61 -6.90 -6.56 1.80
C HIS A 61 -6.57 -5.09 1.44
N PRO A 62 -5.36 -4.81 0.95
CA PRO A 62 -4.89 -3.44 0.74
C PRO A 62 -5.76 -2.69 -0.27
N PHE A 63 -5.77 -1.36 -0.18
CA PHE A 63 -6.39 -0.53 -1.22
C PHE A 63 -5.44 -0.33 -2.42
N ALA A 64 -4.14 -0.51 -2.23
CA ALA A 64 -3.13 -0.41 -3.28
C ALA A 64 -2.03 -1.48 -3.13
N ILE A 65 -1.60 -2.01 -4.28
CA ILE A 65 -0.41 -2.84 -4.41
C ILE A 65 0.61 -2.04 -5.22
N VAL A 66 1.73 -1.69 -4.59
CA VAL A 66 2.81 -0.90 -5.19
C VAL A 66 3.95 -1.84 -5.56
N LEU A 67 4.48 -1.71 -6.78
CA LEU A 67 5.62 -2.48 -7.26
C LEU A 67 6.36 -1.73 -8.37
N ASP A 68 7.62 -2.08 -8.60
CA ASP A 68 8.35 -1.61 -9.76
C ASP A 68 7.76 -2.16 -11.06
N ASN A 69 7.85 -1.36 -12.13
CA ASN A 69 7.37 -1.77 -13.45
C ASN A 69 8.09 -3.03 -13.97
N SER A 70 9.35 -3.25 -13.60
CA SER A 70 10.10 -4.48 -13.93
C SER A 70 9.52 -5.72 -13.26
N ILE A 71 8.99 -5.60 -12.05
CA ILE A 71 8.29 -6.70 -11.36
C ILE A 71 6.95 -6.96 -12.05
N TYR A 72 6.22 -5.90 -12.42
CA TYR A 72 4.94 -6.02 -13.12
C TYR A 72 5.11 -6.76 -14.46
N GLU A 73 6.15 -6.42 -15.22
CA GLU A 73 6.44 -7.01 -16.53
C GLU A 73 6.78 -8.51 -16.48
N PHE A 74 7.10 -9.06 -15.30
CA PHE A 74 7.35 -10.50 -15.15
C PHE A 74 6.08 -11.33 -15.39
N ASP A 75 4.95 -10.94 -14.77
CA ASP A 75 3.64 -11.56 -15.03
C ASP A 75 2.49 -10.54 -14.82
N PRO A 76 2.22 -9.68 -15.83
CA PRO A 76 1.17 -8.67 -15.74
C PRO A 76 -0.22 -9.26 -15.45
N ALA A 77 -0.53 -10.41 -16.05
CA ALA A 77 -1.84 -11.02 -15.96
C ALA A 77 -2.12 -11.54 -14.54
N GLU A 78 -1.10 -12.09 -13.88
CA GLU A 78 -1.19 -12.52 -12.49
C GLU A 78 -1.42 -11.33 -11.55
N PHE A 79 -0.66 -10.24 -11.69
CA PHE A 79 -0.83 -9.04 -10.85
C PHE A 79 -2.18 -8.35 -11.07
N ASP A 80 -2.64 -8.22 -12.31
CA ASP A 80 -3.94 -7.64 -12.62
C ASP A 80 -5.08 -8.49 -12.03
N SER A 81 -4.95 -9.82 -12.11
CA SER A 81 -5.91 -10.75 -11.50
C SER A 81 -5.91 -10.63 -9.97
N LEU A 82 -4.72 -10.62 -9.35
CA LEU A 82 -4.58 -10.46 -7.90
C LEU A 82 -5.20 -9.14 -7.41
N ALA A 83 -4.87 -8.01 -8.05
CA ALA A 83 -5.39 -6.71 -7.71
C ALA A 83 -6.92 -6.69 -7.79
N ARG A 84 -7.51 -7.27 -8.85
CA ARG A 84 -8.96 -7.41 -8.99
C ARG A 84 -9.56 -8.27 -7.89
N ASP A 85 -8.95 -9.41 -7.59
CA ASP A 85 -9.49 -10.40 -6.65
C ASP A 85 -9.51 -9.88 -5.21
N VAL A 86 -8.53 -9.07 -4.80
CA VAL A 86 -8.56 -8.38 -3.50
C VAL A 86 -9.22 -7.00 -3.57
N GLY A 87 -9.53 -6.52 -4.79
CA GLY A 87 -10.09 -5.22 -5.13
C GLY A 87 -9.18 -4.03 -4.81
N ALA A 88 -7.86 -4.22 -4.90
CA ALA A 88 -6.86 -3.16 -4.81
C ALA A 88 -6.65 -2.48 -6.18
N GLN A 89 -6.03 -1.31 -6.19
CA GLN A 89 -5.44 -0.75 -7.40
C GLN A 89 -3.96 -1.10 -7.49
N LEU A 90 -3.49 -1.36 -8.71
CA LEU A 90 -2.08 -1.61 -8.98
C LEU A 90 -1.36 -0.30 -9.28
N VAL A 91 -0.32 0.02 -8.51
CA VAL A 91 0.49 1.22 -8.64
C VAL A 91 1.90 0.83 -9.07
N ARG A 92 2.30 1.26 -10.27
CA ARG A 92 3.60 0.90 -10.85
C ARG A 92 4.58 2.05 -10.66
N ILE A 93 5.72 1.75 -10.05
CA ILE A 93 6.87 2.67 -10.00
C ILE A 93 7.60 2.55 -11.36
N PRO A 94 7.76 3.65 -12.11
CA PRO A 94 8.40 3.61 -13.42
C PRO A 94 9.86 3.21 -13.30
N THR A 95 10.34 2.46 -14.28
CA THR A 95 11.77 2.13 -14.38
C THR A 95 12.57 3.38 -14.71
N GLY A 96 13.41 3.83 -13.79
CA GLY A 96 14.25 5.01 -13.95
C GLY A 96 14.64 5.62 -12.61
N GLU A 97 15.64 6.50 -12.61
CA GLU A 97 16.05 7.23 -11.41
C GLU A 97 15.09 8.40 -11.18
N LEU A 98 14.04 8.18 -10.38
CA LEU A 98 13.32 9.26 -9.73
C LEU A 98 14.05 9.63 -8.45
N SER A 99 14.15 10.93 -8.16
CA SER A 99 14.53 11.35 -6.81
C SER A 99 13.45 10.90 -5.81
N GLY A 100 13.83 10.71 -4.55
CA GLY A 100 12.87 10.31 -3.51
C GLY A 100 11.68 11.26 -3.38
N PHE A 101 11.87 12.55 -3.66
CA PHE A 101 10.79 13.55 -3.66
C PHE A 101 9.83 13.38 -4.85
N GLU A 102 10.35 13.13 -6.06
CA GLU A 102 9.53 12.86 -7.24
C GLU A 102 8.73 11.56 -7.07
N LEU A 103 9.39 10.53 -6.54
CA LEU A 103 8.75 9.25 -6.24
C LEU A 103 7.62 9.42 -5.22
N GLU A 104 7.85 10.19 -4.15
CA GLU A 104 6.84 10.48 -3.15
C GLU A 104 5.63 11.22 -3.75
N LEU A 105 5.86 12.29 -4.53
CA LEU A 105 4.77 13.06 -5.16
C LEU A 105 3.93 12.19 -6.11
N MET A 106 4.58 11.33 -6.89
CA MET A 106 3.91 10.38 -7.77
C MET A 106 3.05 9.40 -6.97
N LEU A 107 3.61 8.83 -5.89
CA LEU A 107 2.89 7.89 -5.03
C LEU A 107 1.71 8.56 -4.31
N ILE A 108 1.83 9.81 -3.86
CA ILE A 108 0.71 10.55 -3.27
C ILE A 108 -0.46 10.64 -4.24
N ALA A 109 -0.20 10.95 -5.51
CA ALA A 109 -1.26 11.06 -6.52
C ALA A 109 -1.91 9.70 -6.78
N ALA A 110 -1.10 8.66 -7.01
CA ALA A 110 -1.60 7.31 -7.32
C ALA A 110 -2.35 6.67 -6.14
N LEU A 111 -1.82 6.79 -4.91
CA LEU A 111 -2.46 6.25 -3.71
C LEU A 111 -3.77 6.99 -3.39
N ASN A 112 -3.86 8.31 -3.64
CA ASN A 112 -5.12 9.04 -3.50
C ASN A 112 -6.20 8.53 -4.46
N GLU A 113 -5.82 8.17 -5.68
CA GLU A 113 -6.75 7.59 -6.66
C GLU A 113 -7.19 6.18 -6.23
N ALA A 114 -6.23 5.34 -5.82
CA ALA A 114 -6.49 4.01 -5.30
C ALA A 114 -7.43 4.02 -4.08
N HIS A 115 -7.17 4.90 -3.13
CA HIS A 115 -7.96 5.06 -1.92
C HIS A 115 -9.40 5.46 -2.24
N ARG A 116 -9.60 6.47 -3.10
CA ARG A 116 -10.94 6.91 -3.54
C ARG A 116 -11.69 5.85 -4.34
N HIS A 117 -10.98 5.02 -5.10
CA HIS A 117 -11.58 3.92 -5.84
C HIS A 117 -12.10 2.84 -4.89
N ARG A 118 -11.32 2.49 -3.87
CA ARG A 118 -11.66 1.47 -2.87
C ARG A 118 -12.73 1.95 -1.89
N TYR A 119 -12.62 3.19 -1.44
CA TYR A 119 -13.48 3.82 -0.44
C TYR A 119 -14.13 5.06 -1.05
N PRO A 120 -15.03 4.90 -2.04
CA PRO A 120 -15.75 6.02 -2.59
C PRO A 120 -16.53 6.65 -1.44
N SER A 121 -16.22 7.91 -1.10
CA SER A 121 -16.88 8.60 0.00
C SER A 121 -18.38 8.39 -0.14
N ALA A 122 -18.99 7.76 0.89
CA ALA A 122 -20.42 7.52 0.90
C ALA A 122 -21.09 8.84 0.56
N HIS A 123 -21.91 8.82 -0.50
CA HIS A 123 -22.65 9.98 -0.97
C HIS A 123 -23.14 10.81 0.22
N GLN A 124 -22.72 12.08 0.22
CA GLN A 124 -23.25 13.17 1.02
C GLN A 124 -24.79 13.16 0.91
N SER A 125 -25.42 12.30 1.71
CA SER A 125 -26.86 12.08 1.73
C SER A 125 -27.47 13.08 2.70
N LYS A 126 -27.67 14.30 2.21
CA LYS A 126 -28.97 14.99 2.18
C LYS A 126 -28.75 16.48 1.99
N LYS A 127 -29.21 16.96 0.82
CA LYS A 127 -29.91 18.25 0.74
C LYS A 127 -30.88 18.36 1.91
N ARG A 128 -30.70 19.38 2.76
CA ARG A 128 -31.79 20.14 3.38
C ARG A 128 -31.33 21.56 3.59
#